data_AF-A0AAW0BM67-F1
#
_entry.id   AF-A0AAW0BM67-F1
#
_cell.length_a   1.000
_cell.length_b   1.000
_cell.length_c   1.000
_cell.angle_alpha   90.00
_cell.angle_beta   90.00
_cell.angle_gamma   90.00
#
_symmetry.space_group_name_H-M   'P 1'
#
loop_
_entity.id
_entity.type
_entity.pdbx_description
1 polymer ?
#
loop_
_entity_poly.entity_id
_entity_poly.type
_entity_poly.pdbx_seq_one_letter_code
_entity_poly.pdbx_strand_id
1 'polypeptide(L)'
;GVLETYCKETYDALKSQKDKMLADKPEALYPCETSVYSAITINLNDPRVSFDILQRIDPAVWCILTAAGDYNPDLGGQLILWDVGRVVRFPAGTCALIPAALVRFSFVKVRPDERQHTILQWAGVGIRRYFENGSREDGEFAMEASADEYRAREKKRRAMHADALRTFPLVKDVPEG
;
A
#
# COMPACT_ATOMS: atom_id res chain seq x y z
N GLY A 1 -13.29 0.07 -9.08
CA GLY A 1 -13.24 0.23 -7.60
C GLY A 1 -12.50 1.52 -7.21
N VAL A 2 -12.45 1.93 -5.94
CA VAL A 2 -11.86 3.24 -5.52
C VAL A 2 -10.47 3.49 -6.12
N LEU A 3 -9.56 2.50 -6.09
CA LEU A 3 -8.24 2.63 -6.70
C LEU A 3 -8.29 2.84 -8.23
N GLU A 4 -9.11 2.06 -8.93
CA GLU A 4 -9.28 2.16 -10.39
C GLU A 4 -9.82 3.53 -10.82
N THR A 5 -10.71 4.12 -10.01
CA THR A 5 -11.33 5.42 -10.29
C THR A 5 -10.36 6.58 -10.08
N TYR A 6 -9.62 6.59 -8.96
CA TYR A 6 -8.81 7.76 -8.56
C TYR A 6 -7.31 7.61 -8.84
N CYS A 7 -6.82 6.39 -9.06
CA CYS A 7 -5.40 6.08 -9.27
C CYS A 7 -5.25 4.99 -10.34
N LYS A 8 -5.79 5.26 -11.53
CA LYS A 8 -5.86 4.29 -12.64
C LYS A 8 -4.50 3.68 -13.00
N GLU A 9 -3.44 4.49 -13.05
CA GLU A 9 -2.10 4.00 -13.37
C GLU A 9 -1.59 2.96 -12.35
N THR A 10 -1.79 3.24 -11.06
CA THR A 10 -1.47 2.30 -9.99
C THR A 10 -2.31 1.03 -10.10
N TYR A 11 -3.61 1.16 -10.40
CA TYR A 11 -4.49 0.01 -10.60
C TYR A 11 -4.03 -0.87 -11.76
N ASP A 12 -3.75 -0.29 -12.93
CA ASP A 12 -3.31 -1.01 -14.12
C ASP A 12 -1.95 -1.70 -13.87
N ALA A 13 -1.03 -1.03 -13.16
CA ALA A 13 0.25 -1.60 -12.78
C ALA A 13 0.09 -2.82 -11.84
N LEU A 14 -0.76 -2.72 -10.81
CA LEU A 14 -1.04 -3.82 -9.90
C LEU A 14 -1.76 -4.98 -10.59
N LYS A 15 -2.72 -4.68 -11.48
CA LYS A 15 -3.40 -5.69 -12.28
C LYS A 15 -2.42 -6.44 -13.18
N SER A 16 -1.57 -5.72 -13.90
CA SER A 16 -0.53 -6.34 -14.73
C SER A 16 0.44 -7.20 -13.91
N GLN A 17 0.82 -6.72 -12.71
CA GLN A 17 1.66 -7.48 -11.79
C GLN A 17 0.97 -8.76 -11.30
N LYS A 18 -0.32 -8.70 -10.96
CA LYS A 18 -1.13 -9.85 -10.59
C LYS A 18 -1.20 -10.87 -11.73
N ASP A 19 -1.50 -10.43 -12.94
CA ASP A 19 -1.62 -11.31 -14.10
C ASP A 19 -0.29 -12.03 -14.39
N LYS A 20 0.84 -11.31 -14.30
CA LYS A 20 2.18 -11.91 -14.42
C LYS A 20 2.48 -12.91 -13.30
N MET A 21 2.09 -12.59 -12.07
CA MET A 21 2.31 -13.47 -10.92
C MET A 21 1.52 -14.77 -11.06
N LEU A 22 0.26 -14.70 -11.49
CA LEU A 22 -0.55 -15.90 -11.69
C LEU A 22 -0.11 -16.72 -12.91
N ALA A 23 0.50 -16.09 -13.92
CA ALA A 23 1.09 -16.81 -15.05
C ALA A 23 2.40 -17.53 -14.68
N ASP A 24 3.23 -16.90 -13.84
CA ASP A 24 4.55 -17.41 -13.41
C ASP A 24 4.42 -18.43 -12.25
N LYS A 25 3.55 -18.14 -11.29
CA LYS A 25 3.24 -18.96 -10.10
C LYS A 25 1.72 -19.11 -9.96
N PRO A 26 1.09 -20.09 -10.65
CA PRO A 26 -0.36 -20.30 -10.61
C PRO A 26 -0.91 -20.57 -9.20
N GLU A 27 -0.08 -21.03 -8.27
CA GLU A 27 -0.40 -21.26 -6.87
C GLU A 27 -0.40 -19.97 -6.01
N ALA A 28 0.03 -18.83 -6.57
CA ALA A 28 0.08 -17.58 -5.83
C ALA A 28 -1.32 -17.15 -5.36
N LEU A 29 -1.45 -16.92 -4.05
CA LEU A 29 -2.71 -16.53 -3.44
C LEU A 29 -2.83 -15.00 -3.38
N TYR A 30 -3.99 -14.51 -3.81
CA TYR A 30 -4.42 -13.13 -3.58
C TYR A 30 -5.54 -13.11 -2.53
N PRO A 31 -5.71 -12.02 -1.77
CA PRO A 31 -6.75 -11.91 -0.74
C PRO A 31 -8.16 -12.26 -1.24
N CYS A 32 -8.47 -11.89 -2.49
CA CYS A 32 -9.64 -12.37 -3.22
C CYS A 32 -9.43 -12.26 -4.74
N GLU A 33 -10.27 -12.93 -5.52
CA GLU A 33 -10.20 -12.94 -6.99
C GLU A 33 -10.30 -11.53 -7.60
N THR A 34 -11.10 -10.66 -7.00
CA THR A 34 -11.35 -9.30 -7.49
C THR A 34 -10.32 -8.27 -7.05
N SER A 35 -9.47 -8.59 -6.06
CA SER A 35 -8.46 -7.65 -5.57
C SER A 35 -7.21 -7.67 -6.45
N VAL A 36 -6.72 -6.48 -6.81
CA VAL A 36 -5.41 -6.29 -7.45
C VAL A 36 -4.27 -6.22 -6.44
N TYR A 37 -4.58 -6.10 -5.14
CA TYR A 37 -3.58 -6.07 -4.08
C TYR A 37 -3.12 -7.46 -3.72
N SER A 38 -1.82 -7.64 -3.54
CA SER A 38 -1.25 -8.93 -3.13
C SER A 38 -1.45 -9.25 -1.65
N ALA A 39 -1.84 -8.27 -0.83
CA ALA A 39 -1.97 -8.45 0.61
C ALA A 39 -3.10 -7.61 1.22
N ILE A 40 -3.63 -8.12 2.33
CA ILE A 40 -4.56 -7.42 3.21
C ILE A 40 -4.07 -7.58 4.65
N THR A 41 -4.13 -6.50 5.43
CA THR A 41 -3.84 -6.52 6.87
C THR A 41 -5.07 -6.01 7.60
N ILE A 42 -5.52 -6.76 8.59
CA ILE A 42 -6.68 -6.40 9.41
C ILE A 42 -6.18 -6.23 10.84
N ASN A 43 -6.26 -5.02 11.37
CA ASN A 43 -5.94 -4.75 12.78
C ASN A 43 -7.25 -4.67 13.56
N LEU A 44 -7.42 -5.57 14.53
CA LEU A 44 -8.66 -5.74 15.28
C LEU A 44 -8.55 -5.12 16.67
N ASN A 45 -9.45 -4.19 17.00
CA ASN A 45 -9.50 -3.49 18.30
C ASN A 45 -8.23 -2.70 18.66
N ASP A 46 -7.32 -2.58 17.70
CA ASP A 46 -6.09 -1.84 17.78
C ASP A 46 -5.82 -1.32 16.36
N PRO A 47 -6.07 -0.05 16.06
CA PRO A 47 -5.96 0.47 14.71
C PRO A 47 -4.50 0.70 14.27
N ARG A 48 -3.50 0.35 15.10
CA ARG A 48 -2.09 0.50 14.76
C ARG A 48 -1.69 -0.42 13.63
N VAL A 49 -1.10 0.16 12.58
CA VAL A 49 -0.44 -0.62 11.52
C VAL A 49 0.98 -0.93 11.96
N SER A 50 1.38 -2.21 11.89
CA SER A 50 2.74 -2.64 12.24
C SER A 50 3.77 -1.96 11.34
N PHE A 51 4.87 -1.50 11.95
CA PHE A 51 6.01 -0.93 11.24
C PHE A 51 6.60 -1.90 10.19
N ASP A 52 6.58 -3.21 10.48
CA ASP A 52 7.07 -4.23 9.55
C ASP A 52 6.23 -4.32 8.28
N ILE A 53 4.91 -4.07 8.38
CA ILE A 53 4.03 -4.01 7.21
C ILE A 53 4.40 -2.79 6.37
N LEU A 54 4.57 -1.61 7.00
CA LEU A 54 4.92 -0.38 6.29
C LEU A 54 6.21 -0.51 5.47
N GLN A 55 7.23 -1.21 5.97
CA GLN A 55 8.47 -1.46 5.24
C GLN A 55 8.35 -2.43 4.07
N ARG A 56 7.31 -3.28 4.06
CA ARG A 56 7.07 -4.27 3.01
C ARG A 56 6.20 -3.71 1.88
N ILE A 57 5.48 -2.62 2.12
CA ILE A 57 4.65 -1.96 1.11
C ILE A 57 5.53 -1.41 -0.01
N ASP A 58 5.10 -1.60 -1.25
CA ASP A 58 5.72 -0.93 -2.39
C ASP A 58 5.49 0.59 -2.31
N PRO A 59 6.55 1.42 -2.28
CA PRO A 59 6.43 2.88 -2.25
C PRO A 59 5.55 3.47 -3.35
N ALA A 60 5.50 2.83 -4.53
CA ALA A 60 4.74 3.30 -5.68
C ALA A 60 3.24 2.95 -5.61
N VAL A 61 2.77 2.37 -4.51
CA VAL A 61 1.39 1.88 -4.37
C VAL A 61 0.59 2.76 -3.42
N TRP A 62 -0.56 3.22 -3.91
CA TRP A 62 -1.65 3.67 -3.05
C TRP A 62 -2.25 2.48 -2.33
N CYS A 63 -2.32 2.54 -1.01
CA CYS A 63 -2.99 1.55 -0.19
C CYS A 63 -4.43 2.01 0.08
N ILE A 64 -5.38 1.08 0.15
CA ILE A 64 -6.72 1.38 0.67
C ILE A 64 -6.72 1.13 2.17
N LEU A 65 -6.92 2.19 2.94
CA LEU A 65 -7.14 2.15 4.38
C LEU A 65 -8.64 2.34 4.65
N THR A 66 -9.26 1.33 5.25
CA THR A 66 -10.68 1.36 5.62
C THR A 66 -10.82 1.25 7.14
N ALA A 67 -11.67 2.09 7.73
CA ALA A 67 -12.05 1.98 9.13
C ALA A 67 -13.35 1.18 9.30
N ALA A 68 -13.42 0.39 10.36
CA ALA A 68 -14.62 -0.37 10.75
C ALA A 68 -14.74 -0.41 12.28
N GLY A 69 -15.86 -0.93 12.77
CA GLY A 69 -16.15 -1.05 14.19
C GLY A 69 -17.20 -0.05 14.69
N ASP A 70 -17.37 -0.01 16.01
CA ASP A 70 -18.34 0.82 16.71
C ASP A 70 -17.59 1.78 17.64
N TYR A 71 -17.51 3.03 17.21
CA TYR A 71 -16.84 4.12 17.94
C TYR A 71 -17.37 5.46 17.45
N ASN A 72 -17.29 6.48 18.30
CA ASN A 72 -17.63 7.84 17.92
C ASN A 72 -16.41 8.57 17.31
N PRO A 73 -16.41 8.89 16.00
CA PRO A 73 -15.28 9.54 15.32
C PRO A 73 -15.04 10.99 15.75
N ASP A 74 -15.94 11.57 16.55
CA ASP A 74 -15.78 12.89 17.15
C ASP A 74 -15.09 12.83 18.52
N LEU A 75 -14.96 11.64 19.12
CA LEU A 75 -14.41 11.43 20.47
C LEU A 75 -13.14 10.55 20.47
N GLY A 76 -12.83 9.90 19.35
CA GLY A 76 -11.62 9.11 19.14
C GLY A 76 -11.57 8.52 17.72
N GLY A 77 -10.54 7.73 17.41
CA GLY A 77 -10.45 7.02 16.13
C GLY A 77 -10.18 7.88 14.90
N GLN A 78 -9.87 9.18 15.07
CA GLN A 78 -9.45 10.03 13.95
C GLN A 78 -8.10 9.58 13.37
N LEU A 79 -7.93 9.73 12.06
CA LEU A 79 -6.68 9.46 11.37
C LEU A 79 -5.70 10.62 11.57
N ILE A 80 -4.52 10.35 12.10
CA ILE A 80 -3.43 11.31 12.25
C ILE A 80 -2.47 11.11 11.07
N LEU A 81 -2.23 12.16 10.30
CA LEU A 81 -1.23 12.21 9.23
C LEU A 81 -0.07 13.10 9.71
N TRP A 82 0.99 12.45 10.22
CA TRP A 82 2.05 13.14 10.95
C TRP A 82 2.87 14.08 10.06
N ASP A 83 3.18 13.67 8.83
CA ASP A 83 4.07 14.44 7.95
C ASP A 83 3.44 15.72 7.40
N VAL A 84 2.10 15.80 7.41
CA VAL A 84 1.35 17.00 7.02
C VAL A 84 0.73 17.73 8.22
N GLY A 85 0.93 17.21 9.44
CA GLY A 85 0.42 17.80 10.68
C GLY A 85 -1.09 17.90 10.76
N ARG A 86 -1.83 16.92 10.22
CA ARG A 86 -3.31 16.94 10.16
C ARG A 86 -3.93 15.78 10.93
N VAL A 87 -5.07 16.08 11.54
CA VAL A 87 -5.99 15.08 12.08
C VAL A 87 -7.26 15.13 11.24
N VAL A 88 -7.65 13.97 10.71
CA VAL A 88 -8.80 13.83 9.82
C VAL A 88 -9.84 12.97 10.54
N ARG A 89 -11.05 13.50 10.66
CA ARG A 89 -12.21 12.73 11.13
C ARG A 89 -12.40 11.53 10.19
N PHE A 90 -12.37 10.32 10.75
CA PHE A 90 -12.35 9.10 9.95
C PHE A 90 -13.36 8.08 10.48
N PRO A 91 -14.67 8.23 10.18
CA PRO A 91 -15.73 7.34 10.68
C PRO A 91 -15.60 5.89 10.22
N ALA A 92 -16.21 4.96 10.96
CA ALA A 92 -16.43 3.59 10.48
C ALA A 92 -17.16 3.59 9.12
N GLY A 93 -16.73 2.71 8.21
CA GLY A 93 -17.21 2.68 6.82
C GLY A 93 -16.46 3.63 5.87
N THR A 94 -15.61 4.53 6.39
CA THR A 94 -14.78 5.40 5.56
C THR A 94 -13.59 4.65 5.00
N CYS A 95 -13.23 4.95 3.74
CA CYS A 95 -11.98 4.53 3.15
C CYS A 95 -11.16 5.74 2.67
N ALA A 96 -9.84 5.59 2.69
CA ALA A 96 -8.90 6.54 2.10
C ALA A 96 -7.87 5.78 1.27
N LEU A 97 -7.47 6.39 0.15
CA LEU A 97 -6.24 6.04 -0.52
C LEU A 97 -5.10 6.76 0.20
N ILE A 98 -4.10 6.01 0.68
CA ILE A 98 -2.92 6.58 1.34
C ILE A 98 -1.62 6.00 0.78
N PRO A 99 -0.56 6.80 0.61
CA PRO A 99 0.75 6.28 0.23
C PRO A 99 1.47 5.80 1.50
N ALA A 100 1.00 4.68 2.05
CA ALA A 100 1.35 4.21 3.40
C ALA A 100 2.85 3.95 3.62
N ALA A 101 3.61 3.66 2.56
CA ALA A 101 5.06 3.51 2.62
C ALA A 101 5.83 4.85 2.74
N LEU A 102 5.18 5.98 2.45
CA LEU A 102 5.79 7.30 2.36
C LEU A 102 5.25 8.29 3.39
N VAL A 103 4.07 8.04 3.95
CA VAL A 103 3.44 8.90 4.95
C VAL A 103 3.27 8.16 6.26
N ARG A 104 3.76 8.76 7.34
CA ARG A 104 3.53 8.30 8.72
C ARG A 104 2.11 8.64 9.12
N PHE A 105 1.36 7.62 9.52
CA PHE A 105 0.01 7.77 10.02
C PHE A 105 -0.25 6.92 11.26
N SER A 106 -1.25 7.30 12.04
CA SER A 106 -1.76 6.52 13.16
C SER A 106 -3.22 6.89 13.42
N PHE A 107 -3.82 6.33 14.46
CA PHE A 107 -5.18 6.68 14.87
C PHE A 107 -5.21 7.19 16.30
N VAL A 108 -6.07 8.17 16.56
CA VAL A 108 -6.40 8.59 17.92
C VAL A 108 -7.05 7.42 18.65
N LYS A 109 -6.66 7.19 19.90
CA LYS A 109 -7.22 6.10 20.72
C LYS A 109 -8.73 6.32 20.92
N VAL A 110 -9.52 5.29 20.67
CA VAL A 110 -10.96 5.27 21.02
C VAL A 110 -11.18 5.05 22.52
N ARG A 111 -12.41 5.24 22.99
CA ARG A 111 -12.76 5.04 24.40
C ARG A 111 -12.67 3.55 24.79
N PRO A 112 -12.54 3.22 26.09
CA PRO A 112 -12.37 1.84 26.54
C PRO A 112 -13.49 0.87 26.13
N ASP A 113 -14.71 1.38 25.97
CA ASP A 113 -15.92 0.65 25.56
C ASP A 113 -16.12 0.61 24.04
N GLU A 114 -15.40 1.43 23.29
CA GLU A 114 -15.47 1.52 21.83
C GLU A 114 -14.48 0.57 21.16
N ARG A 115 -14.74 0.22 19.90
CA ARG A 115 -13.90 -0.68 19.09
C ARG A 115 -13.66 -0.08 17.71
N GLN A 116 -12.40 0.17 17.39
CA GLN A 116 -11.97 0.53 16.04
C GLN A 116 -11.14 -0.61 15.45
N HIS A 117 -11.48 -0.97 14.22
CA HIS A 117 -10.72 -1.87 13.37
C HIS A 117 -10.22 -1.12 12.14
N THR A 118 -9.09 -1.55 11.60
CA THR A 118 -8.58 -1.02 10.34
C THR A 118 -8.26 -2.16 9.38
N ILE A 119 -8.58 -1.93 8.12
CA ILE A 119 -8.27 -2.84 7.02
C ILE A 119 -7.37 -2.07 6.07
N LEU A 120 -6.18 -2.61 5.83
CA LEU A 120 -5.22 -2.07 4.88
C LEU A 120 -5.07 -3.06 3.72
N GLN A 121 -5.42 -2.64 2.52
CA GLN A 121 -5.10 -3.37 1.29
C GLN A 121 -3.87 -2.76 0.65
N TRP A 122 -2.85 -3.58 0.38
CA TRP A 122 -1.53 -3.12 -0.06
C TRP A 122 -0.84 -4.16 -0.93
N ALA A 123 0.18 -3.74 -1.66
CA ALA A 123 1.01 -4.64 -2.46
C ALA A 123 2.45 -4.63 -1.97
N GLY A 124 3.06 -5.82 -1.95
CA GLY A 124 4.41 -6.00 -1.42
C GLY A 124 5.49 -5.59 -2.41
N VAL A 125 6.47 -4.81 -1.95
CA VAL A 125 7.64 -4.41 -2.73
C VAL A 125 8.42 -5.61 -3.28
N GLY A 126 8.38 -6.75 -2.58
CA GLY A 126 9.02 -7.99 -2.98
C GLY A 126 8.49 -8.54 -4.32
N ILE A 127 7.21 -8.37 -4.62
CA ILE A 127 6.63 -8.82 -5.90
C ILE A 127 7.15 -7.97 -7.05
N ARG A 128 7.24 -6.65 -6.87
CA ARG A 128 7.85 -5.80 -7.90
C ARG A 128 9.30 -6.19 -8.11
N ARG A 129 10.06 -6.37 -7.03
CA ARG A 129 11.47 -6.78 -7.09
C ARG A 129 11.66 -8.11 -7.81
N TYR A 130 10.79 -9.08 -7.57
CA TYR A 130 10.82 -10.38 -8.23
C TYR A 130 10.78 -10.25 -9.77
N PHE A 131 9.85 -9.43 -10.29
CA PHE A 131 9.78 -9.18 -11.73
C PHE A 131 10.90 -8.29 -12.26
N GLU A 132 11.37 -7.32 -11.48
CA GLU A 132 12.54 -6.51 -11.84
C GLU A 132 13.82 -7.33 -11.93
N ASN A 133 13.90 -8.42 -11.16
CA ASN A 133 14.99 -9.38 -11.20
C ASN A 133 14.82 -10.43 -12.34
N GLY A 134 13.76 -10.34 -13.14
CA GLY A 134 13.46 -11.29 -14.22
C GLY A 134 12.93 -12.62 -13.70
N SER A 135 11.89 -12.57 -12.85
CA SER A 135 11.29 -13.75 -12.20
C SER A 135 12.24 -14.51 -11.27
N ARG A 136 13.11 -13.78 -10.57
CA ARG A 136 14.08 -14.35 -9.62
C ARG A 136 13.96 -13.69 -8.26
N GLU A 137 14.17 -14.48 -7.21
CA GLU A 137 14.21 -13.95 -5.85
C GLU A 137 15.42 -13.03 -5.66
N ASP A 138 15.38 -12.16 -4.65
CA ASP A 138 16.46 -11.20 -4.40
C ASP A 138 17.82 -11.87 -4.17
N GLY A 139 17.81 -13.04 -3.53
CA GLY A 139 19.01 -13.85 -3.29
C GLY A 139 19.55 -14.50 -4.56
N GLU A 140 18.67 -15.10 -5.36
CA GLU A 140 19.02 -15.72 -6.65
C GLU A 140 19.62 -14.69 -7.62
N PHE A 141 18.96 -13.54 -7.79
CA PHE A 141 19.51 -12.46 -8.59
C PHE A 141 20.88 -12.00 -8.07
N ALA A 142 21.05 -11.89 -6.75
CA ALA A 142 22.32 -11.43 -6.18
C ALA A 142 23.48 -12.41 -6.44
N MET A 143 23.20 -13.71 -6.58
CA MET A 143 24.21 -14.73 -6.91
C MET A 143 24.57 -14.75 -8.39
N GLU A 144 23.60 -14.51 -9.27
CA GLU A 144 23.76 -14.69 -10.71
C GLU A 144 24.08 -13.40 -11.48
N ALA A 145 23.68 -12.25 -10.96
CA ALA A 145 23.82 -10.99 -11.66
C ALA A 145 25.30 -10.59 -11.82
N SER A 146 25.63 -10.06 -12.98
CA SER A 146 26.88 -9.33 -13.17
C SER A 146 26.94 -8.12 -12.24
N ALA A 147 28.16 -7.62 -12.00
CA ALA A 147 28.36 -6.45 -11.17
C ALA A 147 27.64 -5.20 -11.71
N ASP A 148 27.50 -5.07 -13.04
CA ASP A 148 26.76 -3.99 -13.68
C ASP A 148 25.25 -4.10 -13.48
N GLU A 149 24.68 -5.29 -13.66
CA GLU A 149 23.25 -5.55 -13.42
C GLU A 149 22.89 -5.29 -11.96
N TYR A 150 23.73 -5.74 -11.02
CA TYR A 150 23.54 -5.48 -9.59
C TYR A 150 23.57 -3.98 -9.29
N ARG A 151 24.56 -3.24 -9.81
CA ARG A 151 24.64 -1.78 -9.64
C ARG A 151 23.43 -1.06 -10.22
N ALA A 152 22.97 -1.46 -11.41
CA ALA A 152 21.79 -0.88 -12.05
C ALA A 152 20.53 -1.12 -11.21
N ARG A 153 20.35 -2.34 -10.68
CA ARG A 153 19.25 -2.70 -9.77
C ARG A 153 19.24 -1.82 -8.52
N GLU A 154 20.37 -1.70 -7.83
CA GLU A 154 20.46 -0.89 -6.60
C GLU A 154 20.22 0.59 -6.87
N LYS A 155 20.69 1.12 -8.01
CA LYS A 155 20.39 2.50 -8.43
C LYS A 155 18.88 2.70 -8.63
N LYS A 156 18.21 1.77 -9.31
CA LYS A 156 16.76 1.82 -9.51
C LYS A 156 16.01 1.76 -8.18
N ARG A 157 16.42 0.88 -7.26
CA ARG A 157 15.81 0.74 -5.92
C ARG A 157 15.94 2.00 -5.08
N ARG A 158 17.07 2.70 -5.17
CA ARG A 158 17.28 3.99 -4.46
C ARG A 158 16.40 5.12 -5.03
N ALA A 159 16.11 5.10 -6.33
CA ALA A 159 15.25 6.10 -6.98
C ALA A 159 13.76 5.86 -6.72
N MET A 160 13.37 4.63 -6.40
CA MET A 160 12.00 4.16 -6.23
C MET A 160 11.10 5.08 -5.38
N HIS A 161 11.57 5.57 -4.23
CA HIS A 161 10.77 6.45 -3.37
C HIS A 161 10.47 7.80 -4.03
N ALA A 162 11.43 8.34 -4.77
CA ALA A 162 11.25 9.60 -5.50
C ALA A 162 10.36 9.42 -6.74
N ASP A 163 10.49 8.28 -7.42
CA ASP A 163 9.66 7.96 -8.60
C ASP A 163 8.22 7.62 -8.20
N ALA A 164 8.01 6.98 -7.05
CA ALA A 164 6.70 6.70 -6.48
C ALA A 164 5.85 7.97 -6.26
N LEU A 165 6.47 9.07 -5.84
CA LEU A 165 5.76 10.34 -5.68
C LEU A 165 5.19 10.88 -6.99
N ARG A 166 5.77 10.50 -8.14
CA ARG A 166 5.33 10.93 -9.46
C ARG A 166 4.14 10.15 -9.98
N THR A 167 3.88 8.95 -9.44
CA THR A 167 2.73 8.12 -9.80
C THR A 167 1.46 8.51 -9.04
N PHE A 168 1.52 9.56 -8.22
CA PHE A 168 0.40 10.05 -7.45
C PHE A 168 -0.33 11.17 -8.20
N PRO A 169 -1.67 11.09 -8.31
CA PRO A 169 -2.45 12.13 -8.99
C PRO A 169 -2.21 13.47 -8.30
N LEU A 170 -1.97 14.50 -9.09
CA LEU A 170 -1.93 15.87 -8.63
C LEU A 170 -3.34 16.41 -8.52
N VAL A 171 -3.53 17.48 -7.73
CA VAL A 171 -4.85 18.14 -7.58
C VAL A 171 -5.47 18.49 -8.94
N LYS A 172 -4.64 18.91 -9.91
CA LYS A 172 -5.06 19.24 -11.27
C LYS A 172 -5.52 18.03 -12.11
N ASP A 173 -5.19 16.81 -11.68
CA ASP A 173 -5.50 15.57 -12.41
C ASP A 173 -6.84 14.97 -11.94
N VAL A 174 -7.43 15.50 -10.87
CA VAL A 174 -8.75 15.10 -10.38
C VAL A 174 -9.82 15.77 -11.26
N PRO A 175 -10.75 15.02 -11.89
CA PRO A 175 -11.81 15.60 -12.70
C PRO A 175 -12.64 16.60 -11.89
N GLU A 176 -12.95 17.76 -12.48
CA GLU A 176 -13.97 18.65 -11.93
C GLU A 176 -15.33 17.92 -12.01
N GLY A 177 -15.95 17.74 -10.84
CA GLY A 177 -17.25 17.06 -10.70
C GLY A 177 -18.43 17.95 -11.02
#